data_AF-A0A8J5JLP0-F1
#
_entry.id   AF-A0A8J5JLP0-F1
#
_cell.length_a   1.000
_cell.length_b   1.000
_cell.length_c   1.000
_cell.angle_alpha   90.00
_cell.angle_beta   90.00
_cell.angle_gamma   90.00
#
_symmetry.space_group_name_H-M   'P 1'
#
loop_
_entity.id
_entity.type
_entity.pdbx_description
1 polymer ?
#
loop_
_entity_poly.entity_id
_entity_poly.type
_entity_poly.pdbx_seq_one_letter_code
_entity_poly.pdbx_strand_id
1 'polypeptide(L)'
;MESTRSKTEVWLIGQHITEIKGAQLPSRGDVLRLFFHGHNEHKKTVNDSASEVAASVISFWNKARIPTITEKSIGRKVVDLFLMWKGLKKNCTLTTDTQRKKEETFCDELEDLFDVAHPKAMQLLTIKED
;
A
#
# COMPACT_ATOMS: atom_id res chain seq x y z
N MET A 1 -7.68 -22.72 23.65
CA MET A 1 -7.65 -21.27 23.91
C MET A 1 -7.96 -20.60 22.59
N GLU A 2 -9.19 -20.11 22.45
CA GLU A 2 -9.71 -19.48 21.24
C GLU A 2 -9.05 -18.11 21.08
N SER A 3 -8.04 -18.03 20.22
CA SER A 3 -7.36 -16.77 19.91
C SER A 3 -8.32 -15.90 19.10
N THR A 4 -8.82 -14.83 19.70
CA THR A 4 -9.70 -13.80 19.13
C THR A 4 -9.06 -12.97 17.99
N ARG A 5 -8.03 -13.51 17.32
CA ARG A 5 -7.20 -12.85 16.30
C ARG A 5 -7.59 -13.18 14.85
N SER A 6 -8.64 -13.96 14.64
CA SER A 6 -9.06 -14.46 13.32
C SER A 6 -10.07 -13.57 12.58
N LYS A 7 -10.38 -12.37 13.10
CA LYS A 7 -11.47 -11.53 12.58
C LYS A 7 -11.02 -10.35 11.70
N THR A 8 -9.72 -10.22 11.48
CA THR A 8 -9.16 -9.04 10.80
C THR A 8 -8.08 -9.38 9.77
N GLU A 9 -8.13 -10.62 9.29
CA GLU A 9 -7.37 -11.07 8.12
C GLU A 9 -8.09 -10.60 6.86
N VAL A 10 -7.38 -9.82 6.06
CA VAL A 10 -7.82 -9.38 4.74
C VAL A 10 -7.34 -10.43 3.74
N TRP A 11 -8.25 -10.98 2.95
CA TRP A 11 -7.97 -11.96 1.89
C TRP A 11 -6.78 -11.50 1.00
N LEU A 12 -5.79 -12.37 0.74
CA LEU A 12 -4.47 -12.11 0.12
C LEU A 12 -3.48 -11.20 0.88
N ILE A 13 -3.97 -10.30 1.74
CA ILE A 13 -3.14 -9.26 2.38
C ILE A 13 -2.63 -9.71 3.75
N GLY A 14 -3.34 -10.61 4.41
CA GLY A 14 -3.05 -11.07 5.77
C GLY A 14 -3.57 -10.10 6.84
N GLN A 15 -2.84 -9.96 7.95
CA GLN A 15 -3.25 -9.08 9.04
C GLN A 15 -3.03 -7.60 8.68
N HIS A 16 -3.98 -6.74 9.08
CA HIS A 16 -3.79 -5.29 9.02
C HIS A 16 -2.66 -4.86 9.98
N ILE A 17 -1.94 -3.81 9.60
CA ILE A 17 -0.92 -3.19 10.45
C ILE A 17 -1.39 -1.79 10.83
N THR A 18 -1.17 -1.43 12.09
CA THR A 18 -1.45 -0.09 12.61
C THR A 18 -0.38 0.93 12.22
N GLU A 19 0.85 0.47 11.94
CA GLU A 19 1.98 1.33 11.61
C GLU A 19 3.02 0.56 10.79
N ILE A 20 3.62 1.23 9.80
CA ILE A 20 4.76 0.70 9.05
C ILE A 20 5.98 0.81 9.95
N LYS A 21 6.32 -0.29 10.64
CA LYS A 21 7.46 -0.35 11.55
C LYS A 21 8.67 -0.92 10.82
N GLY A 22 9.67 -0.08 10.57
CA GLY A 22 10.93 -0.52 9.98
C GLY A 22 11.85 0.65 9.62
N ALA A 23 13.12 0.34 9.37
CA ALA A 23 14.07 1.27 8.73
C ALA A 23 14.00 1.20 7.18
N GLN A 24 13.24 0.24 6.65
CA GLN A 24 13.08 0.01 5.21
C GLN A 24 11.84 0.73 4.67
N LEU A 25 11.90 1.10 3.39
CA LEU A 25 10.80 1.76 2.69
C LEU A 25 9.53 0.88 2.68
N PRO A 26 8.34 1.50 2.68
CA PRO A 26 7.08 0.76 2.77
C PRO A 26 6.84 -0.10 1.52
N SER A 27 6.46 -1.36 1.72
CA SER A 27 6.06 -2.27 0.64
C SER A 27 4.62 -1.98 0.21
N ARG A 28 4.25 -2.40 -1.01
CA ARG A 28 2.86 -2.32 -1.50
C ARG A 28 1.87 -2.97 -0.53
N GLY A 29 2.25 -4.09 0.08
CA GLY A 29 1.47 -4.79 1.10
C GLY A 29 1.29 -3.98 2.38
N ASP A 30 2.34 -3.32 2.88
CA ASP A 30 2.25 -2.49 4.09
C ASP A 30 1.30 -1.30 3.88
N VAL A 31 1.39 -0.67 2.72
CA VAL A 31 0.51 0.44 2.32
C VAL A 31 -0.95 -0.01 2.27
N LEU A 32 -1.23 -1.20 1.71
CA LEU A 32 -2.59 -1.70 1.65
C LEU A 32 -3.10 -2.15 3.03
N ARG A 33 -2.25 -2.75 3.87
CA ARG A 33 -2.60 -3.11 5.26
C ARG A 33 -2.96 -1.89 6.10
N LEU A 34 -2.20 -0.79 5.96
CA LEU A 34 -2.49 0.49 6.62
C LEU A 34 -3.80 1.09 6.10
N PHE A 35 -4.02 1.02 4.77
CA PHE A 35 -5.28 1.46 4.16
C PHE A 35 -6.49 0.71 4.73
N PHE A 36 -6.42 -0.61 4.88
CA PHE A 36 -7.50 -1.41 5.43
C PHE A 36 -7.79 -1.11 6.91
N HIS A 37 -6.77 -0.78 7.70
CA HIS A 37 -6.97 -0.32 9.07
C HIS A 37 -7.82 0.96 9.09
N GLY A 38 -7.44 1.98 8.32
CA GLY A 38 -8.20 3.22 8.18
C GLY A 38 -9.63 3.01 7.66
N HIS A 39 -9.78 2.21 6.61
CA HIS A 39 -11.06 1.98 5.95
C HIS A 39 -12.05 1.16 6.81
N ASN A 40 -11.56 0.11 7.50
CA ASN A 40 -12.39 -0.78 8.29
C ASN A 40 -12.70 -0.21 9.67
N GLU A 41 -11.76 0.49 10.30
CA GLU A 41 -11.91 1.03 11.66
C GLU A 41 -12.61 2.39 11.68
N HIS A 42 -12.41 3.25 10.66
CA HIS A 42 -12.97 4.61 10.64
C HIS A 42 -14.15 4.84 9.68
N LYS A 43 -14.61 3.83 8.91
CA LYS A 43 -15.65 3.97 7.85
C LYS A 43 -15.39 5.13 6.87
N LYS A 44 -14.12 5.48 6.67
CA LYS A 44 -13.71 6.57 5.78
C LYS A 44 -13.85 6.15 4.32
N THR A 45 -14.05 7.13 3.44
CA THR A 45 -14.09 6.85 1.99
C THR A 45 -12.71 6.38 1.51
N VAL A 46 -12.70 5.67 0.38
CA VAL A 46 -11.45 5.18 -0.26
C VAL A 46 -10.49 6.33 -0.54
N ASN A 47 -10.99 7.51 -0.89
CA ASN A 47 -10.15 8.67 -1.20
C ASN A 47 -9.51 9.28 0.06
N ASP A 48 -10.28 9.40 1.15
CA ASP A 48 -9.80 9.92 2.43
C ASP A 48 -8.73 9.00 3.05
N SER A 49 -9.02 7.70 3.06
CA SER A 49 -8.08 6.67 3.54
C SER A 49 -6.81 6.64 2.68
N ALA A 50 -6.92 6.77 1.36
CA ALA A 50 -5.77 6.82 0.47
C ALA A 50 -4.91 8.07 0.67
N SER A 51 -5.54 9.21 0.98
CA SER A 51 -4.83 10.47 1.25
C SER A 51 -4.07 10.42 2.58
N GLU A 52 -4.66 9.82 3.62
CA GLU A 52 -4.02 9.62 4.92
C GLU A 52 -2.81 8.67 4.82
N VAL A 53 -2.97 7.58 4.07
CA VAL A 53 -1.87 6.66 3.76
C VAL A 53 -0.80 7.35 2.92
N ALA A 54 -1.17 8.15 1.92
CA ALA A 54 -0.24 8.90 1.10
C ALA A 54 0.60 9.88 1.95
N ALA A 55 -0.01 10.62 2.85
CA ALA A 55 0.68 11.52 3.77
C ALA A 55 1.66 10.76 4.69
N SER A 56 1.26 9.59 5.19
CA SER A 56 2.12 8.72 6.01
C SER A 56 3.33 8.22 5.23
N VAL A 57 3.12 7.78 3.99
CA VAL A 57 4.18 7.35 3.08
C VAL A 57 5.12 8.53 2.77
N ILE A 58 4.60 9.70 2.43
CA ILE A 58 5.41 10.92 2.17
C ILE A 58 6.29 11.26 3.38
N SER A 59 5.74 11.19 4.59
CA SER A 59 6.50 11.45 5.81
C SER A 59 7.66 10.46 5.98
N PHE A 60 7.43 9.19 5.67
CA PHE A 60 8.45 8.15 5.71
C PHE A 60 9.56 8.37 4.67
N TRP A 61 9.20 8.66 3.43
CA TRP A 61 10.16 8.94 2.35
C TRP A 61 10.94 10.26 2.59
N ASN A 62 10.30 11.27 3.19
CA ASN A 62 10.98 12.49 3.60
C ASN A 62 12.01 12.24 4.71
N LYS A 63 11.77 11.32 5.65
CA LYS A 63 12.78 10.89 6.63
C LYS A 63 13.99 10.27 5.95
N ALA A 64 13.79 9.55 4.85
CA ALA A 64 14.86 9.03 4.00
C ALA A 64 15.52 10.10 3.10
N ARG A 65 15.07 11.37 3.17
CA ARG A 65 15.45 12.49 2.29
C ARG A 65 15.20 12.24 0.80
N ILE A 66 14.35 11.28 0.45
CA ILE A 66 14.07 10.95 -0.94
C ILE A 66 12.90 11.83 -1.42
N PRO A 67 13.07 12.60 -2.52
CA PRO A 67 11.98 13.36 -3.11
C PRO A 67 10.88 12.40 -3.57
N THR A 68 9.64 12.64 -3.14
CA THR A 68 8.48 11.87 -3.61
C THR A 68 7.73 12.60 -4.72
N ILE A 69 6.90 11.87 -5.46
CA ILE A 69 5.86 12.48 -6.29
C ILE A 69 4.80 13.18 -5.41
N THR A 70 3.89 13.92 -6.04
CA THR A 70 2.78 14.63 -5.38
C THR A 70 1.87 13.66 -4.63
N GLU A 71 1.36 14.09 -3.46
CA GLU A 71 0.40 13.34 -2.64
C GLU A 71 -0.80 12.81 -3.42
N LYS A 72 -1.36 13.61 -4.34
CA LYS A 72 -2.45 13.17 -5.22
C LYS A 72 -2.08 11.97 -6.08
N SER A 73 -0.85 11.93 -6.60
CA SER A 73 -0.36 10.82 -7.41
C SER A 73 -0.11 9.57 -6.56
N ILE A 74 0.38 9.76 -5.34
CA ILE A 74 0.55 8.67 -4.35
C ILE A 74 -0.82 8.10 -3.97
N GLY A 75 -1.77 8.96 -3.59
CA GLY A 75 -3.13 8.56 -3.27
C GLY A 75 -3.77 7.82 -4.44
N ARG A 76 -3.57 8.27 -5.68
CA ARG A 76 -4.04 7.55 -6.87
C ARG A 76 -3.44 6.14 -6.97
N LYS A 77 -2.14 5.98 -6.77
CA LYS A 77 -1.48 4.66 -6.71
C LYS A 77 -2.08 3.75 -5.63
N VAL A 78 -2.35 4.29 -4.43
CA VAL A 78 -3.00 3.53 -3.35
C VAL A 78 -4.41 3.08 -3.75
N VAL A 79 -5.20 3.99 -4.37
CA VAL A 79 -6.54 3.67 -4.87
C VAL A 79 -6.49 2.61 -5.97
N ASP A 80 -5.59 2.72 -6.93
CA ASP A 80 -5.39 1.71 -7.99
C ASP A 80 -5.03 0.34 -7.40
N LEU A 81 -4.14 0.29 -6.39
CA LEU A 81 -3.77 -0.95 -5.70
C LEU A 81 -4.97 -1.58 -4.98
N PHE A 82 -5.80 -0.75 -4.33
CA PHE A 82 -7.04 -1.19 -3.71
C PHE A 82 -8.06 -1.70 -4.75
N LEU A 83 -8.22 -1.02 -5.89
CA LEU A 83 -9.12 -1.44 -6.96
C LEU A 83 -8.69 -2.76 -7.60
N MET A 84 -7.38 -2.96 -7.79
CA MET A 84 -6.81 -4.21 -8.26
C MET A 84 -7.14 -5.36 -7.30
N TRP A 85 -6.86 -5.18 -6.01
CA TRP A 85 -7.25 -6.14 -4.97
C TRP A 85 -8.75 -6.42 -4.95
N LYS A 86 -9.58 -5.38 -5.05
CA LYS A 86 -11.05 -5.50 -5.08
C LYS A 86 -11.52 -6.29 -6.30
N GLY A 87 -10.87 -6.11 -7.44
CA GLY A 87 -11.09 -6.88 -8.66
C GLY A 87 -10.73 -8.35 -8.49
N LEU A 88 -9.59 -8.65 -7.85
CA LEU A 88 -9.20 -10.03 -7.51
C LEU A 88 -10.19 -10.67 -6.55
N LYS A 89 -10.57 -9.95 -5.48
CA LYS A 89 -11.56 -10.41 -4.50
C LYS A 89 -12.93 -10.66 -5.12
N LYS A 90 -13.34 -9.88 -6.12
CA LYS A 90 -14.61 -10.13 -6.84
C LYS A 90 -14.58 -11.45 -7.61
N ASN A 91 -13.41 -11.85 -8.10
CA ASN A 91 -13.20 -13.06 -8.88
C ASN A 91 -12.62 -14.20 -8.04
N CYS A 92 -12.53 -14.07 -6.71
CA CYS A 92 -11.91 -15.10 -5.85
C CYS A 92 -12.66 -16.43 -5.85
N THR A 93 -13.92 -16.44 -6.29
CA THR A 93 -14.72 -17.65 -6.46
C THR A 93 -14.41 -18.38 -7.77
N LEU A 94 -13.72 -17.73 -8.72
CA LEU A 94 -13.35 -18.33 -9.99
C LEU A 94 -12.05 -19.12 -9.82
N THR A 95 -12.12 -20.44 -9.87
CA THR A 95 -10.98 -21.36 -9.86
C THR A 95 -10.31 -21.50 -11.23
N THR A 96 -10.18 -20.39 -11.97
CA THR A 96 -9.50 -20.39 -13.28
C THR A 96 -7.99 -20.22 -13.11
N ASP A 97 -7.20 -20.86 -13.99
CA ASP A 97 -5.74 -20.73 -14.00
C ASP A 97 -5.29 -19.26 -14.11
N THR A 98 -5.99 -18.48 -14.94
CA THR A 98 -5.75 -17.05 -15.11
C THR A 98 -5.96 -16.26 -13.80
N GLN A 99 -6.95 -16.63 -13.00
CA GLN A 99 -7.21 -15.97 -11.72
C GLN A 99 -6.12 -16.31 -10.71
N ARG A 100 -5.74 -17.59 -10.61
CA ARG A 100 -4.66 -18.05 -9.71
C ARG A 100 -3.33 -17.36 -10.03
N LYS A 101 -2.99 -17.23 -11.32
CA LYS A 101 -1.79 -16.48 -11.74
C LYS A 101 -1.84 -15.01 -11.32
N LYS A 102 -3.00 -14.36 -11.44
CA LYS A 102 -3.15 -12.96 -11.01
C LYS A 102 -3.05 -12.81 -9.50
N GLU A 103 -3.57 -13.76 -8.73
CA GLU A 103 -3.43 -13.79 -7.28
C GLU A 103 -1.98 -13.98 -6.84
N GLU A 104 -1.25 -14.87 -7.51
CA GLU A 104 0.17 -15.11 -7.27
C GLU A 104 1.02 -13.89 -7.63
N THR A 105 0.83 -13.31 -8.83
CA THR A 105 1.50 -12.07 -9.23
C THR A 105 1.18 -10.94 -8.26
N PHE A 106 -0.08 -10.80 -7.84
CA PHE A 106 -0.43 -9.78 -6.88
C PHE A 106 0.26 -10.01 -5.53
N CYS A 107 0.35 -11.26 -5.07
CA CYS A 107 1.04 -11.60 -3.83
C CYS A 107 2.54 -11.24 -3.89
N ASP A 108 3.19 -11.52 -5.02
CA ASP A 108 4.59 -11.14 -5.28
C ASP A 108 4.74 -9.60 -5.30
N GLU A 109 3.84 -8.90 -5.99
CA GLU A 109 3.83 -7.43 -6.02
C GLU A 109 3.59 -6.81 -4.63
N LEU A 110 2.94 -7.50 -3.67
CA LEU A 110 2.77 -6.96 -2.32
C LEU A 110 4.09 -6.84 -1.56
N GLU A 111 5.04 -7.74 -1.84
CA GLU A 111 6.39 -7.70 -1.26
C GLU A 111 7.28 -6.66 -1.97
N ASP A 112 6.88 -6.21 -3.15
CA ASP A 112 7.60 -5.17 -3.89
C ASP A 112 7.47 -3.79 -3.21
N LEU A 113 8.53 -3.00 -3.36
CA LEU A 113 8.64 -1.65 -2.85
C LEU A 113 7.48 -0.79 -3.38
N PHE A 114 6.82 -0.02 -2.51
CA PHE A 114 5.87 0.99 -2.98
C PHE A 114 6.61 2.23 -3.48
N ASP A 115 7.15 2.13 -4.70
CA ASP A 115 7.91 3.21 -5.30
C ASP A 115 7.04 4.45 -5.54
N VAL A 116 7.34 5.51 -4.79
CA VAL A 116 6.75 6.85 -4.95
C VAL A 116 7.81 7.92 -5.11
N ALA A 117 9.05 7.51 -5.40
CA ALA A 117 10.13 8.41 -5.71
C ALA A 117 9.74 9.32 -6.87
N HIS A 118 10.12 10.59 -6.78
CA HIS A 118 10.00 11.50 -7.90
C HIS A 118 10.83 10.95 -9.09
N PRO A 119 10.37 11.02 -10.34
CA PRO A 119 11.16 10.56 -11.49
C PRO A 119 12.50 11.30 -11.64
N LYS A 120 12.59 12.50 -11.06
CA LYS A 120 13.82 13.29 -10.92
C LYS A 120 14.44 13.22 -9.53
N ALA A 121 14.11 12.23 -8.70
CA ALA A 121 14.59 12.13 -7.32
C ALA A 121 16.12 12.18 -7.25
N MET A 122 16.81 11.44 -8.12
CA MET A 122 18.27 11.41 -8.23
C MET A 122 18.86 12.80 -8.56
N GLN A 123 18.21 13.55 -9.45
CA GLN A 123 18.64 14.91 -9.81
C GLN A 123 18.38 15.89 -8.67
N LEU A 124 17.21 15.82 -8.01
CA LEU A 124 16.84 16.68 -6.90
C LEU A 124 17.69 16.46 -5.64
N LEU A 125 18.15 15.23 -5.40
CA LEU A 125 19.12 14.92 -4.35
C LEU A 125 20.47 15.62 -4.57
N THR A 126 20.87 15.77 -5.85
CA THR A 126 22.15 16.39 -6.24
C THR A 126 22.11 17.93 -6.15
N ILE A 127 20.93 18.55 -6.25
CA ILE A 127 20.78 20.01 -6.28
C ILE A 127 20.81 20.64 -4.87
N LYS A 128 20.80 19.84 -3.80
CA LYS A 128 20.73 20.34 -2.42
C LYS A 128 22.09 20.74 -1.82
N GLU A 129 23.11 20.87 -2.65
CA GLU A 129 24.47 21.26 -2.27
C GLU A 129 24.85 22.56 -3.01
N ASP A 130 24.42 23.70 -2.45
CA ASP A 130 25.11 25.01 -2.54
C ASP A 130 24.72 25.84 -1.29
#